data_AF-A0A7W8A372-F1
#
_entry.id   AF-A0A7W8A372-F1
#
_cell.length_a   1.000
_cell.length_b   1.000
_cell.length_c   1.000
_cell.angle_alpha   90.00
_cell.angle_beta   90.00
_cell.angle_gamma   90.00
#
_symmetry.space_group_name_H-M   'P 1'
#
loop_
_entity.id
_entity.type
_entity.pdbx_description
1 polymer ?
#
loop_
_entity_poly.entity_id
_entity_poly.type
_entity_poly.pdbx_seq_one_letter_code
_entity_poly.pdbx_strand_id
1 'polypeptide(L)'
;MSHPKRAQAARDLSRRLDGADVVTDPSQAGTPSPLRTSVHAWRAADPGATHHLVVQDDVVPCENFLRRVRQGIRLFPDAVLAFYANWSSMNGAAVRLAAAAGATWVQEVGGEYFPTLAVVMPAAYVADYVAFAEPYTAWWGDDDEVMTEFVLARGLDAYVSVPNLVEHGEQDSVAGNGSHGIRQAACYLPDPGHTHEALAHSIELIPWLTKGRAIALARTSGNGYPAYVRRPWADMATPFKVDTMELHRAYQRLVSAGPGLARARDGLGELYLSSLWNVSVLLGAAVHAEKVPVRTLIGERPSSVDQSVRRAAVATLPIGGVAWTFLPEEHLALYAREVADVAEAGFVRGLDGS
;
A
#
# COMPACT_ATOMS: atom_id res chain seq x y z
N MET A 1 -3.65 6.95 18.27
CA MET A 1 -3.45 5.85 19.22
C MET A 1 -1.96 5.61 19.42
N SER A 2 -1.51 5.28 20.63
CA SER A 2 -0.08 5.19 20.95
C SER A 2 0.22 4.17 22.05
N HIS A 3 1.40 3.57 22.01
CA HIS A 3 1.95 2.86 23.15
C HIS A 3 2.63 3.85 24.12
N PRO A 4 2.55 3.67 25.47
CA PRO A 4 3.16 4.58 26.44
C PRO A 4 4.63 4.96 26.16
N LYS A 5 5.43 4.00 25.67
CA LYS A 5 6.85 4.22 25.27
C LYS A 5 7.04 5.27 24.17
N ARG A 6 6.01 5.59 23.39
CA ARG A 6 6.03 6.53 22.25
C ARG A 6 5.23 7.81 22.54
N ALA A 7 4.96 8.11 23.81
CA ALA A 7 4.18 9.27 24.21
C ALA A 7 4.71 10.61 23.65
N GLN A 8 6.03 10.75 23.46
CA GLN A 8 6.59 11.96 22.85
C GLN A 8 6.26 12.04 21.35
N ALA A 9 6.46 10.97 20.59
CA ALA A 9 6.10 10.90 19.17
C ALA A 9 4.61 11.16 18.96
N ALA A 10 3.75 10.57 19.80
CA ALA A 10 2.31 10.79 19.74
C ALA A 10 1.91 12.26 20.00
N ARG A 11 2.57 12.95 20.95
CA ARG A 11 2.35 14.39 21.19
C ARG A 11 2.80 15.24 20.01
N ASP A 12 3.92 14.89 19.39
CA ASP A 12 4.45 15.62 18.23
C ASP A 12 3.53 15.46 17.01
N LEU A 13 3.03 14.24 16.78
CA LEU A 13 2.05 13.95 15.76
C LEU A 13 0.70 14.66 16.04
N SER A 14 0.20 14.62 17.27
CA SER A 14 -1.03 15.32 17.69
C SER A 14 -0.96 16.81 17.35
N ARG A 15 0.16 17.49 17.62
CA ARG A 15 0.36 18.90 17.26
C ARG A 15 0.30 19.16 15.75
N ARG A 16 0.75 18.20 14.93
CA ARG A 16 0.66 18.27 13.46
C ARG A 16 -0.74 17.95 12.92
N LEU A 17 -1.59 17.35 13.75
CA LEU A 17 -2.96 16.95 13.41
C LEU A 17 -3.98 17.80 14.18
N ASP A 18 -3.78 19.12 14.22
CA ASP A 18 -4.68 20.09 14.84
C ASP A 18 -5.01 19.80 16.32
N GLY A 19 -4.10 19.18 17.06
CA GLY A 19 -4.28 18.85 18.48
C GLY A 19 -5.12 17.60 18.73
N ALA A 20 -5.14 16.65 17.79
CA ALA A 20 -5.87 15.38 17.93
C ALA A 20 -5.61 14.67 19.27
N ASP A 21 -6.65 14.05 19.82
CA ASP A 21 -6.58 13.34 21.10
C ASP A 21 -5.64 12.14 21.06
N VAL A 22 -4.79 12.03 22.09
CA VAL A 22 -3.84 10.92 22.23
C VAL A 22 -4.44 9.83 23.12
N VAL A 23 -5.00 8.80 22.51
CA VAL A 23 -5.40 7.58 23.21
C VAL A 23 -4.20 6.65 23.36
N THR A 24 -3.87 6.35 24.62
CA THR A 24 -2.70 5.54 25.00
C THR A 24 -3.15 4.13 25.42
N ASP A 25 -2.34 3.11 25.13
CA ASP A 25 -2.57 1.75 25.62
C ASP A 25 -2.75 1.76 27.15
N PRO A 26 -3.87 1.25 27.70
CA PRO A 26 -4.11 1.24 29.14
C PRO A 26 -3.16 0.32 29.92
N SER A 27 -2.52 -0.65 29.27
CA SER A 27 -1.62 -1.60 29.93
C SER A 27 -0.16 -1.16 29.79
N GLN A 28 0.37 -0.52 30.83
CA GLN A 28 1.76 -0.04 30.85
C GLN A 28 2.80 -1.15 31.07
N ALA A 29 2.39 -2.27 31.67
CA ALA A 29 3.28 -3.38 32.07
C ALA A 29 3.03 -4.70 31.32
N GLY A 30 1.95 -4.78 30.52
CA GLY A 30 1.63 -5.98 29.73
C GLY A 30 2.30 -5.98 28.36
N THR A 31 2.13 -7.09 27.62
CA THR A 31 2.52 -7.16 26.21
C THR A 31 1.78 -6.06 25.42
N PRO A 32 2.51 -5.27 24.60
CA PRO A 32 1.89 -4.29 23.72
C PRO A 32 0.82 -4.95 22.84
N SER A 33 -0.34 -4.30 22.70
CA SER A 33 -1.41 -4.78 21.84
C SER A 33 -1.98 -3.61 21.04
N PRO A 34 -1.65 -3.52 19.74
CA PRO A 34 -2.30 -2.61 18.81
C PRO A 34 -3.83 -2.70 18.90
N LEU A 35 -4.40 -3.90 18.88
CA LEU A 35 -5.83 -4.14 18.95
C LEU A 35 -6.49 -3.59 20.22
N ARG A 36 -5.91 -3.84 21.40
CA ARG A 36 -6.43 -3.27 22.65
C ARG A 36 -6.47 -1.75 22.56
N THR A 37 -5.39 -1.15 22.08
CA THR A 37 -5.28 0.31 21.97
C THR A 37 -6.23 0.87 20.90
N SER A 38 -6.43 0.16 19.79
CA SER A 38 -7.34 0.56 18.71
C SER A 38 -8.79 0.58 19.21
N VAL A 39 -9.23 -0.43 19.97
CA VAL A 39 -10.58 -0.48 20.58
C VAL A 39 -10.83 0.77 21.43
N HIS A 40 -9.86 1.20 22.25
CA HIS A 40 -9.97 2.44 23.01
C HIS A 40 -10.00 3.68 22.11
N ALA A 41 -9.20 3.71 21.04
CA ALA A 41 -9.13 4.84 20.13
C ALA A 41 -10.43 5.02 19.32
N TRP A 42 -11.03 3.92 18.88
CA TRP A 42 -12.33 3.93 18.20
C TRP A 42 -13.45 4.33 19.16
N ARG A 43 -13.45 3.81 20.40
CA ARG A 43 -14.44 4.19 21.43
C ARG A 43 -14.40 5.69 21.78
N ALA A 44 -13.30 6.38 21.53
CA ALA A 44 -13.14 7.80 21.80
C ALA A 44 -13.78 8.72 20.72
N ALA A 45 -14.51 8.17 19.74
CA ALA A 45 -15.21 8.98 18.76
C ALA A 45 -16.19 9.97 19.41
N ASP A 46 -16.18 11.22 18.96
CA ASP A 46 -17.11 12.25 19.42
C ASP A 46 -18.55 11.87 19.00
N PRO A 47 -19.55 11.91 19.91
CA PRO A 47 -20.94 11.59 19.59
C PRO A 47 -21.55 12.41 18.44
N GLY A 48 -21.02 13.60 18.15
CA GLY A 48 -21.46 14.47 17.06
C GLY A 48 -20.65 14.31 15.75
N ALA A 49 -19.61 13.47 15.75
CA ALA A 49 -18.80 13.25 14.55
C ALA A 49 -19.58 12.46 13.50
N THR A 50 -19.39 12.81 12.22
CA THR A 50 -19.90 12.00 11.09
C THR A 50 -18.93 10.88 10.73
N HIS A 51 -17.64 11.09 11.00
CA HIS A 51 -16.53 10.20 10.68
C HIS A 51 -15.50 10.27 11.80
N HIS A 52 -14.83 9.16 12.09
CA HIS A 52 -13.75 9.11 13.06
C HIS A 52 -12.45 8.68 12.38
N LEU A 53 -11.38 9.45 12.59
CA LEU A 53 -10.03 9.17 12.09
C LEU A 53 -9.20 8.61 13.24
N VAL A 54 -8.67 7.41 13.07
CA VAL A 54 -7.65 6.84 13.95
C VAL A 54 -6.31 6.81 13.23
N VAL A 55 -5.28 7.30 13.91
CA VAL A 55 -3.91 7.36 13.41
C VAL A 55 -2.96 6.75 14.44
N GLN A 56 -2.04 5.90 14.01
CA GLN A 56 -0.99 5.33 14.87
C GLN A 56 0.15 6.34 15.09
N ASP A 57 0.89 6.18 16.18
CA ASP A 57 1.84 7.18 16.69
C ASP A 57 3.14 7.32 15.90
N ASP A 58 3.36 6.44 14.93
CA ASP A 58 4.56 6.39 14.12
C ASP A 58 4.32 6.67 12.65
N VAL A 59 3.23 7.35 12.32
CA VAL A 59 3.04 7.87 10.97
C VAL A 59 3.72 9.23 10.78
N VAL A 60 4.13 9.48 9.55
CA VAL A 60 4.56 10.77 9.05
C VAL A 60 3.52 11.23 8.01
N PRO A 61 2.60 12.15 8.37
CA PRO A 61 1.60 12.64 7.42
C PRO A 61 2.23 13.56 6.38
N CYS A 62 1.66 13.52 5.16
CA CYS A 62 1.95 14.47 4.10
C CYS A 62 1.48 15.89 4.47
N GLU A 63 1.90 16.87 3.69
CA GLU A 63 1.37 18.23 3.76
C GLU A 63 -0.15 18.23 3.50
N ASN A 64 -0.86 19.05 4.28
CA ASN A 64 -2.32 19.17 4.21
C ASN A 64 -3.08 17.85 4.42
N PHE A 65 -2.52 16.87 5.13
CA PHE A 65 -3.13 15.56 5.36
C PHE A 65 -4.61 15.62 5.78
N LEU A 66 -4.96 16.39 6.81
CA LEU A 66 -6.37 16.49 7.27
C LEU A 66 -7.32 17.08 6.22
N ARG A 67 -6.83 17.97 5.36
CA ARG A 67 -7.62 18.49 4.23
C ARG A 67 -7.90 17.38 3.22
N ARG A 68 -6.91 16.53 2.93
CA ARG A 68 -7.04 15.36 2.04
C ARG A 68 -7.97 14.30 2.63
N VAL A 69 -7.88 14.02 3.94
CA VAL A 69 -8.82 13.14 4.64
C VAL A 69 -10.28 13.63 4.46
N ARG A 70 -10.54 14.92 4.70
CA ARG A 70 -11.88 15.52 4.50
C ARG A 70 -12.34 15.50 3.03
N GLN A 71 -11.41 15.50 2.06
CA GLN A 71 -11.76 15.29 0.65
C GLN A 71 -12.18 13.85 0.39
N GLY A 72 -11.41 12.87 0.88
CA GLY A 72 -11.77 11.44 0.79
C GLY A 72 -13.14 11.14 1.37
N ILE A 73 -13.43 11.66 2.57
CA ILE A 73 -14.76 11.53 3.21
C ILE A 73 -15.89 12.06 2.32
N ARG A 74 -15.69 13.16 1.61
CA ARG A 74 -16.72 13.71 0.71
C ARG A 74 -16.93 12.87 -0.54
N LEU A 75 -15.88 12.18 -1.01
CA LEU A 75 -15.96 11.28 -2.16
C LEU A 75 -16.63 9.95 -1.80
N PHE A 76 -16.39 9.47 -0.58
CA PHE A 76 -16.81 8.15 -0.12
C PHE A 76 -17.37 8.22 1.32
N PRO A 77 -18.54 8.85 1.52
CA PRO A 77 -19.09 9.10 2.86
C PRO A 77 -19.52 7.84 3.61
N ASP A 78 -19.69 6.72 2.90
CA ASP A 78 -20.17 5.46 3.46
C ASP A 78 -19.07 4.37 3.51
N ALA A 79 -17.83 4.71 3.14
CA ALA A 79 -16.72 3.77 3.01
C ALA A 79 -15.68 3.91 4.12
N VAL A 80 -14.93 2.84 4.37
CA VAL A 80 -13.72 2.87 5.19
C VAL A 80 -12.55 3.32 4.32
N LEU A 81 -11.79 4.30 4.78
CA LEU A 81 -10.69 4.90 4.03
C LEU A 81 -9.36 4.66 4.73
N ALA A 82 -8.41 4.08 4.03
CA ALA A 82 -7.04 3.96 4.49
C ALA A 82 -6.12 4.94 3.74
N PHE A 83 -5.16 5.50 4.45
CA PHE A 83 -4.22 6.50 3.91
C PHE A 83 -2.79 5.98 3.76
N TYR A 84 -2.64 4.66 3.93
CA TYR A 84 -1.39 3.93 3.90
C TYR A 84 -1.63 2.56 3.27
N ALA A 85 -0.61 2.04 2.61
CA ALA A 85 -0.47 0.63 2.28
C ALA A 85 1.02 0.29 2.30
N ASN A 86 1.40 -0.76 3.01
CA ASN A 86 2.79 -1.17 3.07
C ASN A 86 3.31 -1.54 1.67
N TRP A 87 4.56 -1.19 1.37
CA TRP A 87 5.16 -1.44 0.06
C TRP A 87 5.21 -2.91 -0.36
N SER A 88 5.15 -3.85 0.58
CA SER A 88 5.26 -5.28 0.33
C SER A 88 3.91 -5.97 0.21
N SER A 89 2.84 -5.26 0.54
CA SER A 89 1.48 -5.79 0.63
C SER A 89 0.80 -5.86 -0.74
N MET A 90 -0.28 -6.62 -0.82
CA MET A 90 -1.18 -6.67 -1.98
C MET A 90 -1.83 -5.30 -2.22
N ASN A 91 -2.25 -4.62 -1.14
CA ASN A 91 -2.71 -3.24 -1.21
C ASN A 91 -1.62 -2.31 -1.78
N GLY A 92 -0.35 -2.51 -1.42
CA GLY A 92 0.77 -1.77 -1.99
C GLY A 92 0.99 -2.04 -3.48
N ALA A 93 0.71 -3.26 -3.96
CA ALA A 93 0.74 -3.57 -5.40
C ALA A 93 -0.36 -2.83 -6.15
N ALA A 94 -1.58 -2.81 -5.59
CA ALA A 94 -2.72 -2.10 -6.17
C ALA A 94 -2.50 -0.59 -6.21
N VAL A 95 -1.96 0.00 -5.14
CA VAL A 95 -1.60 1.43 -5.09
C VAL A 95 -0.64 1.80 -6.21
N ARG A 96 0.40 1.00 -6.48
CA ARG A 96 1.35 1.27 -7.58
C ARG A 96 0.70 1.18 -8.96
N LEU A 97 -0.15 0.18 -9.18
CA LEU A 97 -0.85 0.01 -10.45
C LEU A 97 -1.87 1.14 -10.70
N ALA A 98 -2.61 1.52 -9.66
CA ALA A 98 -3.54 2.64 -9.69
C ALA A 98 -2.81 3.96 -9.95
N ALA A 99 -1.67 4.19 -9.28
CA ALA A 99 -0.82 5.36 -9.48
C ALA A 99 -0.33 5.44 -10.94
N ALA A 100 0.17 4.31 -11.47
CA ALA A 100 0.63 4.22 -12.85
C ALA A 100 -0.50 4.46 -13.89
N ALA A 101 -1.76 4.19 -13.53
CA ALA A 101 -2.94 4.45 -14.36
C ALA A 101 -3.57 5.85 -14.14
N GLY A 102 -2.98 6.67 -13.26
CA GLY A 102 -3.44 8.03 -12.96
C GLY A 102 -4.66 8.11 -12.05
N ALA A 103 -4.96 7.05 -11.29
CA ALA A 103 -5.98 7.08 -10.26
C ALA A 103 -5.44 7.74 -8.97
N THR A 104 -6.35 8.33 -8.19
CA THR A 104 -6.05 8.95 -6.89
C THR A 104 -6.58 8.14 -5.70
N TRP A 105 -7.33 7.07 -6.00
CA TRP A 105 -7.86 6.10 -5.06
C TRP A 105 -7.85 4.72 -5.70
N VAL A 106 -7.72 3.68 -4.88
CA VAL A 106 -7.88 2.30 -5.32
C VAL A 106 -8.80 1.55 -4.36
N GLN A 107 -9.62 0.64 -4.89
CA GLN A 107 -10.37 -0.31 -4.06
C GLN A 107 -9.40 -1.17 -3.26
N GLU A 108 -9.67 -1.32 -1.97
CA GLU A 108 -8.90 -2.20 -1.08
C GLU A 108 -8.88 -3.64 -1.62
N VAL A 109 -7.70 -4.27 -1.54
CA VAL A 109 -7.44 -5.62 -2.01
C VAL A 109 -7.69 -6.60 -0.87
N GLY A 110 -8.92 -7.10 -0.78
CA GLY A 110 -9.25 -8.13 0.20
C GLY A 110 -8.44 -9.42 0.04
N GLY A 111 -8.32 -10.17 1.14
CA GLY A 111 -7.47 -11.37 1.23
C GLY A 111 -6.10 -11.12 1.87
N GLU A 112 -5.87 -9.91 2.36
CA GLU A 112 -4.76 -9.52 3.24
C GLU A 112 -5.31 -8.71 4.45
N TYR A 113 -4.43 -8.30 5.36
CA TYR A 113 -4.75 -7.35 6.43
C TYR A 113 -5.14 -5.97 5.90
N PHE A 114 -6.01 -5.28 6.62
CA PHE A 114 -6.45 -3.93 6.31
C PHE A 114 -5.44 -2.91 6.86
N PRO A 115 -4.91 -1.98 6.09
CA PRO A 115 -3.88 -1.07 6.58
C PRO A 115 -4.41 -0.07 7.63
N THR A 116 -4.12 -0.30 8.91
CA THR A 116 -4.67 0.44 10.07
C THR A 116 -3.87 1.66 10.55
N LEU A 117 -2.72 1.97 9.92
CA LEU A 117 -1.84 3.08 10.37
C LEU A 117 -2.55 4.44 10.38
N ALA A 118 -3.41 4.70 9.40
CA ALA A 118 -4.24 5.89 9.34
C ALA A 118 -5.55 5.55 8.62
N VAL A 119 -6.64 5.46 9.38
CA VAL A 119 -7.94 4.97 8.89
C VAL A 119 -9.07 5.88 9.33
N VAL A 120 -9.96 6.18 8.40
CA VAL A 120 -11.26 6.79 8.67
C VAL A 120 -12.36 5.76 8.48
N MET A 121 -13.32 5.78 9.41
CA MET A 121 -14.58 5.04 9.28
C MET A 121 -15.75 5.99 9.57
N PRO A 122 -16.91 5.82 8.90
CA PRO A 122 -18.13 6.53 9.26
C PRO A 122 -18.48 6.26 10.73
N ALA A 123 -18.84 7.32 11.47
CA ALA A 123 -19.07 7.24 12.91
C ALA A 123 -20.21 6.26 13.26
N ALA A 124 -21.16 6.08 12.35
CA ALA A 124 -22.26 5.12 12.48
C ALA A 124 -21.79 3.67 12.69
N TYR A 125 -20.59 3.30 12.24
CA TYR A 125 -20.04 1.94 12.39
C TYR A 125 -19.08 1.78 13.57
N VAL A 126 -18.73 2.86 14.27
CA VAL A 126 -17.73 2.83 15.34
C VAL A 126 -18.16 1.96 16.51
N ALA A 127 -19.40 2.09 16.98
CA ALA A 127 -19.92 1.28 18.08
C ALA A 127 -19.94 -0.22 17.70
N ASP A 128 -20.33 -0.53 16.47
CA ASP A 128 -20.36 -1.88 15.93
C ASP A 128 -18.95 -2.49 15.83
N TYR A 129 -17.96 -1.70 15.37
CA TYR A 129 -16.56 -2.14 15.33
C TYR A 129 -16.03 -2.43 16.72
N VAL A 130 -16.27 -1.54 17.69
CA VAL A 130 -15.84 -1.73 19.08
C VAL A 130 -16.44 -3.01 19.66
N ALA A 131 -17.75 -3.23 19.48
CA ALA A 131 -18.42 -4.44 19.94
C ALA A 131 -17.91 -5.72 19.24
N PHE A 132 -17.55 -5.62 17.96
CA PHE A 132 -16.96 -6.71 17.19
C PHE A 132 -15.53 -7.03 17.66
N ALA A 133 -14.68 -6.03 17.85
CA ALA A 133 -13.26 -6.17 18.11
C ALA A 133 -12.92 -6.49 19.57
N GLU A 134 -13.71 -6.00 20.53
CA GLU A 134 -13.41 -6.11 21.97
C GLU A 134 -13.20 -7.56 22.46
N PRO A 135 -14.01 -8.57 22.06
CA PRO A 135 -13.76 -9.96 22.44
C PRO A 135 -12.38 -10.47 22.02
N TYR A 136 -11.87 -10.04 20.86
CA TYR A 136 -10.58 -10.50 20.33
C TYR A 136 -9.37 -10.00 21.12
N THR A 137 -9.51 -8.91 21.89
CA THR A 137 -8.40 -8.29 22.64
C THR A 137 -7.76 -9.22 23.67
N ALA A 138 -8.45 -10.29 24.09
CA ALA A 138 -7.94 -11.26 25.06
C ALA A 138 -6.95 -12.28 24.46
N TRP A 139 -6.98 -12.49 23.14
CA TRP A 139 -6.19 -13.54 22.47
C TRP A 139 -5.51 -13.09 21.18
N TRP A 140 -5.81 -11.89 20.67
CA TRP A 140 -5.22 -11.35 19.45
C TRP A 140 -4.53 -10.01 19.68
N GLY A 141 -3.41 -9.79 18.99
CA GLY A 141 -2.56 -8.61 19.15
C GLY A 141 -2.84 -7.50 18.14
N ASP A 142 -3.01 -7.87 16.88
CA ASP A 142 -2.98 -6.95 15.75
C ASP A 142 -4.38 -6.44 15.38
N ASP A 143 -4.49 -5.14 15.05
CA ASP A 143 -5.77 -4.49 14.77
C ASP A 143 -6.20 -4.58 13.30
N ASP A 144 -5.25 -4.82 12.41
CA ASP A 144 -5.41 -4.86 10.96
C ASP A 144 -6.21 -6.08 10.47
N GLU A 145 -5.93 -7.27 11.00
CA GLU A 145 -6.70 -8.48 10.71
C GLU A 145 -8.14 -8.39 11.23
N VAL A 146 -8.34 -7.84 12.43
CA VAL A 146 -9.68 -7.65 13.01
C VAL A 146 -10.46 -6.59 12.22
N MET A 147 -9.80 -5.54 11.73
CA MET A 147 -10.40 -4.56 10.84
C MET A 147 -10.80 -5.19 9.49
N THR A 148 -9.96 -6.04 8.90
CA THR A 148 -10.32 -6.81 7.70
C THR A 148 -11.61 -7.60 7.93
N GLU A 149 -11.66 -8.40 8.99
CA GLU A 149 -12.84 -9.23 9.28
C GLU A 149 -14.09 -8.39 9.53
N PHE A 150 -13.98 -7.23 10.17
CA PHE A 150 -15.11 -6.32 10.37
C PHE A 150 -15.63 -5.75 9.05
N VAL A 151 -14.74 -5.22 8.21
CA VAL A 151 -15.09 -4.65 6.89
C VAL A 151 -15.77 -5.71 6.02
N LEU A 152 -15.21 -6.93 6.01
CA LEU A 152 -15.79 -8.09 5.31
C LEU A 152 -17.17 -8.47 5.86
N ALA A 153 -17.29 -8.65 7.18
CA ALA A 153 -18.53 -9.10 7.83
C ALA A 153 -19.68 -8.09 7.73
N ARG A 154 -19.37 -6.81 7.49
CA ARG A 154 -20.34 -5.73 7.29
C ARG A 154 -20.56 -5.36 5.82
N GLY A 155 -19.78 -5.94 4.90
CA GLY A 155 -19.87 -5.64 3.48
C GLY A 155 -19.60 -4.17 3.18
N LEU A 156 -18.69 -3.55 3.94
CA LEU A 156 -18.37 -2.12 3.77
C LEU A 156 -17.45 -1.95 2.56
N ASP A 157 -17.70 -0.89 1.78
CA ASP A 157 -16.73 -0.46 0.79
C ASP A 157 -15.46 0.04 1.49
N ALA A 158 -14.31 -0.23 0.87
CA ALA A 158 -13.03 0.21 1.37
C ALA A 158 -12.11 0.70 0.25
N TYR A 159 -11.44 1.82 0.51
CA TYR A 159 -10.55 2.47 -0.45
C TYR A 159 -9.23 2.90 0.20
N VAL A 160 -8.15 2.82 -0.58
CA VAL A 160 -6.82 3.29 -0.21
C VAL A 160 -6.46 4.52 -1.06
N SER A 161 -5.91 5.56 -0.43
CA SER A 161 -5.43 6.76 -1.13
C SER A 161 -4.24 6.46 -2.05
N VAL A 162 -4.18 7.11 -3.20
CA VAL A 162 -3.07 7.01 -4.17
C VAL A 162 -2.64 8.42 -4.57
N PRO A 163 -1.41 8.87 -4.31
CA PRO A 163 -0.38 8.24 -3.49
C PRO A 163 -0.86 8.05 -2.04
N ASN A 164 -0.14 7.23 -1.28
CA ASN A 164 -0.36 7.16 0.16
C ASN A 164 -0.09 8.52 0.81
N LEU A 165 -0.96 8.93 1.73
CA LEU A 165 -0.89 10.25 2.37
C LEU A 165 -0.14 10.22 3.70
N VAL A 166 0.20 9.04 4.20
CA VAL A 166 1.10 8.90 5.34
C VAL A 166 2.21 7.90 5.02
N GLU A 167 3.37 8.14 5.62
CA GLU A 167 4.53 7.26 5.61
C GLU A 167 4.70 6.61 6.99
N HIS A 168 5.30 5.43 7.05
CA HIS A 168 5.71 4.82 8.32
C HIS A 168 7.06 5.41 8.76
N GLY A 169 7.10 5.95 9.97
CA GLY A 169 8.29 6.51 10.59
C GLY A 169 9.33 5.44 10.93
N GLU A 170 10.58 5.87 11.11
CA GLU A 170 11.76 5.00 11.27
C GLU A 170 11.92 4.39 12.69
N GLN A 171 10.85 4.38 13.49
CA GLN A 171 10.92 3.93 14.88
C GLN A 171 10.78 2.40 15.00
N ASP A 172 11.58 1.80 15.89
CA ASP A 172 11.55 0.37 16.20
C ASP A 172 10.15 -0.12 16.58
N SER A 173 9.71 -1.24 16.00
CA SER A 173 8.38 -1.80 16.27
C SER A 173 8.17 -2.11 17.75
N VAL A 174 7.16 -1.49 18.36
CA VAL A 174 6.78 -1.78 19.74
C VAL A 174 5.95 -3.05 19.86
N ALA A 175 5.30 -3.48 18.77
CA ALA A 175 4.54 -4.73 18.70
C ALA A 175 5.43 -5.98 18.51
N GLY A 176 6.76 -5.84 18.52
CA GLY A 176 7.69 -6.97 18.32
C GLY A 176 7.95 -7.34 16.86
N ASN A 177 7.38 -6.59 15.92
CA ASN A 177 7.54 -6.79 14.47
C ASN A 177 8.88 -6.27 13.92
N GLY A 178 9.95 -6.27 14.73
CA GLY A 178 11.28 -5.79 14.32
C GLY A 178 11.92 -6.64 13.22
N SER A 179 11.51 -7.91 13.09
CA SER A 179 11.94 -8.81 12.01
C SER A 179 11.30 -8.50 10.65
N HIS A 180 10.33 -7.58 10.59
CA HIS A 180 9.63 -7.24 9.35
C HIS A 180 10.39 -6.21 8.49
N GLY A 181 11.55 -5.73 8.96
CA GLY A 181 12.40 -4.76 8.26
C GLY A 181 11.78 -3.36 8.19
N ILE A 182 12.24 -2.55 7.23
CA ILE A 182 11.66 -1.23 6.96
C ILE A 182 10.21 -1.40 6.44
N ARG A 183 9.28 -0.60 6.98
CA ARG A 183 7.82 -0.75 6.74
C ARG A 183 7.22 0.46 6.03
N GLN A 184 7.87 0.95 4.97
CA GLN A 184 7.41 2.16 4.29
C GLN A 184 6.18 1.93 3.41
N ALA A 185 5.52 3.03 3.07
CA ALA A 185 4.36 3.11 2.21
C ALA A 185 4.70 2.80 0.74
N ALA A 186 3.79 2.11 0.06
CA ALA A 186 3.77 2.09 -1.39
C ALA A 186 3.45 3.49 -1.92
N CYS A 187 4.31 4.07 -2.77
CA CYS A 187 4.02 5.34 -3.43
C CYS A 187 3.59 6.47 -2.47
N TYR A 188 4.42 6.84 -1.48
CA TYR A 188 4.19 8.03 -0.66
C TYR A 188 4.69 9.30 -1.36
N LEU A 189 3.96 10.40 -1.22
CA LEU A 189 4.43 11.74 -1.59
C LEU A 189 4.21 12.71 -0.42
N PRO A 190 5.22 13.52 -0.05
CA PRO A 190 5.09 14.48 1.05
C PRO A 190 4.20 15.66 0.71
N ASP A 191 4.10 16.06 -0.55
CA ASP A 191 3.13 17.07 -1.03
C ASP A 191 2.42 16.53 -2.27
N PRO A 192 1.35 15.72 -2.08
CA PRO A 192 0.59 15.20 -3.20
C PRO A 192 -0.24 16.34 -3.80
N GLY A 193 0.20 16.92 -4.92
CA GLY A 193 -0.55 17.89 -5.72
C GLY A 193 -1.52 17.18 -6.66
N HIS A 194 -2.82 17.22 -6.38
CA HIS A 194 -3.84 16.58 -7.23
C HIS A 194 -4.72 17.65 -7.84
N THR A 195 -4.91 17.58 -9.15
CA THR A 195 -5.82 18.43 -9.91
C THR A 195 -7.16 17.74 -10.21
N HIS A 196 -7.26 16.43 -9.99
CA HIS A 196 -8.44 15.60 -10.23
C HIS A 196 -8.58 14.54 -9.13
N GLU A 197 -9.74 13.86 -9.12
CA GLU A 197 -9.97 12.67 -8.31
C GLU A 197 -10.45 11.54 -9.20
N ALA A 198 -9.88 10.34 -9.06
CA ALA A 198 -10.23 9.17 -9.85
C ALA A 198 -10.05 7.88 -9.05
N LEU A 199 -10.96 6.92 -9.23
CA LEU A 199 -10.97 5.64 -8.54
C LEU A 199 -10.58 4.52 -9.50
N ALA A 200 -9.50 3.80 -9.19
CA ALA A 200 -9.22 2.49 -9.74
C ALA A 200 -10.01 1.43 -8.95
N HIS A 201 -10.85 0.65 -9.62
CA HIS A 201 -11.66 -0.37 -8.95
C HIS A 201 -11.76 -1.61 -9.82
N SER A 202 -12.22 -2.71 -9.24
CA SER A 202 -12.47 -3.93 -9.99
C SER A 202 -11.30 -4.41 -10.86
N ILE A 203 -10.07 -4.26 -10.37
CA ILE A 203 -8.88 -4.65 -11.11
C ILE A 203 -8.82 -6.18 -11.16
N GLU A 204 -8.83 -6.76 -12.36
CA GLU A 204 -8.88 -8.22 -12.51
C GLU A 204 -7.51 -8.88 -12.25
N LEU A 205 -6.42 -8.21 -12.60
CA LEU A 205 -5.06 -8.71 -12.49
C LEU A 205 -4.13 -7.61 -11.97
N ILE A 206 -3.39 -7.90 -10.90
CA ILE A 206 -2.40 -6.96 -10.31
C ILE A 206 -1.02 -7.63 -10.30
N PRO A 207 -0.01 -7.04 -10.97
CA PRO A 207 1.38 -7.46 -10.85
C PRO A 207 1.89 -7.22 -9.43
N TRP A 208 2.42 -8.25 -8.78
CA TRP A 208 2.94 -8.17 -7.43
C TRP A 208 4.33 -8.79 -7.34
N LEU A 209 5.31 -7.99 -6.91
CA LEU A 209 6.63 -8.49 -6.52
C LEU A 209 6.59 -8.80 -5.03
N THR A 210 6.76 -10.06 -4.66
CA THR A 210 6.76 -10.48 -3.25
C THR A 210 7.77 -11.58 -3.03
N LYS A 211 8.51 -11.51 -1.92
CA LYS A 211 9.53 -12.50 -1.55
C LYS A 211 10.51 -12.82 -2.70
N GLY A 212 10.88 -11.78 -3.44
CA GLY A 212 11.76 -11.79 -4.60
C GLY A 212 11.20 -12.47 -5.85
N ARG A 213 9.87 -12.64 -5.95
CA ARG A 213 9.21 -13.34 -7.04
C ARG A 213 8.06 -12.55 -7.64
N ALA A 214 7.95 -12.61 -8.96
CA ALA A 214 6.81 -12.08 -9.70
C ALA A 214 5.58 -12.99 -9.54
N ILE A 215 4.48 -12.42 -9.07
CA ILE A 215 3.19 -13.09 -8.86
C ILE A 215 2.09 -12.24 -9.50
N ALA A 216 1.05 -12.91 -10.00
CA ALA A 216 -0.21 -12.26 -10.37
C ALA A 216 -1.21 -12.42 -9.22
N LEU A 217 -1.79 -11.32 -8.77
CA LEU A 217 -3.01 -11.36 -7.98
C LEU A 217 -4.18 -11.34 -8.96
N ALA A 218 -4.94 -12.44 -9.00
CA ALA A 218 -6.12 -12.56 -9.85
C ALA A 218 -7.36 -12.43 -9.00
N ARG A 219 -8.25 -11.51 -9.40
CA ARG A 219 -9.51 -11.30 -8.71
C ARG A 219 -10.38 -12.56 -8.84
N THR A 220 -11.05 -12.94 -7.75
CA THR A 220 -12.02 -14.02 -7.76
C THR A 220 -13.44 -13.47 -7.70
N SER A 221 -14.33 -14.13 -8.43
CA SER A 221 -15.77 -13.87 -8.35
C SER A 221 -16.33 -14.60 -7.12
N GLY A 222 -16.47 -13.91 -5.98
CA GLY A 222 -17.06 -14.50 -4.78
C GLY A 222 -17.54 -13.47 -3.77
N ASN A 223 -18.81 -13.57 -3.36
CA ASN A 223 -19.40 -13.00 -2.15
C ASN A 223 -19.49 -11.47 -2.01
N GLY A 224 -19.32 -10.70 -3.09
CA GLY A 224 -19.59 -9.25 -3.09
C GLY A 224 -18.46 -8.36 -2.55
N TYR A 225 -17.43 -8.94 -1.93
CA TYR A 225 -16.19 -8.25 -1.55
C TYR A 225 -15.03 -8.66 -2.47
N PRO A 226 -14.12 -7.75 -2.86
CA PRO A 226 -12.96 -8.12 -3.67
C PRO A 226 -12.08 -9.14 -2.93
N ALA A 227 -11.88 -10.31 -3.52
CA ALA A 227 -10.90 -11.29 -3.08
C ALA A 227 -9.92 -11.60 -4.21
N TYR A 228 -8.67 -11.90 -3.85
CA TYR A 228 -7.62 -12.20 -4.82
C TYR A 228 -6.90 -13.50 -4.50
N VAL A 229 -6.61 -14.27 -5.54
CA VAL A 229 -5.79 -15.48 -5.46
C VAL A 229 -4.46 -15.26 -6.15
N ARG A 230 -3.43 -15.94 -5.64
CA ARG A 230 -2.09 -15.89 -6.22
C ARG A 230 -1.99 -16.84 -7.41
N ARG A 231 -1.50 -16.33 -8.53
CA ARG A 231 -1.32 -17.04 -9.79
C ARG A 231 0.11 -16.83 -10.32
N PRO A 232 0.62 -17.72 -11.19
CA PRO A 232 1.86 -17.47 -11.90
C PRO A 232 1.77 -16.12 -12.65
N TRP A 233 2.82 -15.30 -12.59
CA TRP A 233 2.81 -14.00 -13.26
C TRP A 233 2.53 -14.10 -14.77
N ALA A 234 2.92 -15.21 -15.39
CA ALA A 234 2.72 -15.47 -16.82
C ALA A 234 1.24 -15.50 -17.23
N ASP A 235 0.31 -15.72 -16.28
CA ASP A 235 -1.14 -15.62 -16.53
C ASP A 235 -1.54 -14.20 -16.95
N MET A 236 -0.74 -13.17 -16.64
CA MET A 236 -0.96 -11.79 -17.07
C MET A 236 -0.42 -11.48 -18.48
N ALA A 237 0.42 -12.36 -19.06
CA ALA A 237 1.08 -12.07 -20.33
C ALA A 237 0.08 -11.86 -21.47
N THR A 238 -0.84 -12.80 -21.69
CA THR A 238 -1.87 -12.68 -22.74
C THR A 238 -2.82 -11.50 -22.49
N PRO A 239 -3.42 -11.32 -21.29
CA PRO A 239 -4.27 -10.16 -21.01
C PRO A 239 -3.57 -8.81 -21.23
N PHE A 240 -2.28 -8.71 -20.91
CA PHE A 240 -1.51 -7.47 -21.02
C PHE A 240 -0.76 -7.35 -22.35
N LYS A 241 -0.97 -8.29 -23.29
CA LYS A 241 -0.32 -8.32 -24.61
C LYS A 241 1.20 -8.36 -24.54
N VAL A 242 1.75 -9.10 -23.58
CA VAL A 242 3.19 -9.30 -23.37
C VAL A 242 3.64 -10.62 -23.97
N ASP A 243 4.63 -10.57 -24.87
CA ASP A 243 5.38 -11.75 -25.31
C ASP A 243 6.44 -12.11 -24.26
N THR A 244 6.26 -13.26 -23.59
CA THR A 244 7.16 -13.71 -22.52
C THR A 244 8.56 -14.07 -23.01
N MET A 245 8.71 -14.51 -24.26
CA MET A 245 10.01 -14.82 -24.85
C MET A 245 10.76 -13.55 -25.18
N GLU A 246 10.09 -12.56 -25.76
CA GLU A 246 10.70 -11.26 -26.03
C GLU A 246 11.02 -10.50 -24.75
N LEU A 247 10.16 -10.58 -23.73
CA LEU A 247 10.42 -10.07 -22.38
C LEU A 247 11.73 -10.63 -21.80
N HIS A 248 11.93 -11.94 -21.90
CA HIS A 248 13.15 -12.59 -21.44
C HIS A 248 14.38 -12.14 -22.23
N ARG A 249 14.29 -12.06 -23.56
CA ARG A 249 15.40 -11.58 -24.40
C ARG A 249 15.77 -10.13 -24.08
N ALA A 250 14.77 -9.28 -23.87
CA ALA A 250 14.96 -7.88 -23.50
C ALA A 250 15.69 -7.74 -22.15
N TYR A 251 15.31 -8.54 -21.15
CA TYR A 251 16.02 -8.62 -19.89
C TYR A 251 17.50 -9.03 -20.07
N GLN A 252 17.76 -10.09 -20.85
CA GLN A 252 19.13 -10.54 -21.08
C GLN A 252 19.99 -9.46 -21.78
N ARG A 253 19.42 -8.72 -22.73
CA ARG A 253 20.08 -7.58 -23.37
C ARG A 253 20.38 -6.45 -22.39
N LEU A 254 19.41 -6.10 -21.53
CA LEU A 254 19.57 -5.06 -20.50
C LEU A 254 20.74 -5.39 -19.56
N VAL A 255 20.72 -6.59 -18.96
CA VAL A 255 21.75 -7.00 -18.00
C VAL A 255 23.13 -7.13 -18.66
N SER A 256 23.20 -7.59 -19.90
CA SER A 256 24.47 -7.72 -20.64
C SER A 256 25.06 -6.38 -21.07
N ALA A 257 24.26 -5.32 -21.15
CA ALA A 257 24.72 -4.01 -21.61
C ALA A 257 25.53 -3.23 -20.55
N GLY A 258 25.43 -3.62 -19.25
CA GLY A 258 26.02 -2.86 -18.15
C GLY A 258 26.73 -3.75 -17.13
N PRO A 259 28.04 -3.55 -16.87
CA PRO A 259 28.76 -4.34 -15.86
C PRO A 259 28.21 -4.14 -14.44
N GLY A 260 27.54 -3.02 -14.15
CA GLY A 260 26.83 -2.79 -12.88
C GLY A 260 25.64 -3.74 -12.70
N LEU A 261 24.80 -3.86 -13.73
CA LEU A 261 23.64 -4.77 -13.72
C LEU A 261 24.06 -6.24 -13.64
N ALA A 262 25.15 -6.62 -14.30
CA ALA A 262 25.71 -7.96 -14.17
C ALA A 262 26.14 -8.26 -12.72
N ARG A 263 26.82 -7.33 -12.04
CA ARG A 263 27.15 -7.48 -10.61
C ARG A 263 25.92 -7.50 -9.72
N ALA A 264 24.92 -6.66 -10.00
CA ALA A 264 23.65 -6.66 -9.26
C ALA A 264 22.93 -8.00 -9.39
N ARG A 265 22.90 -8.59 -10.61
CA ARG A 265 22.36 -9.94 -10.83
C ARG A 265 23.11 -10.98 -10.00
N ASP A 266 24.44 -10.95 -10.02
CA ASP A 266 25.26 -11.92 -9.31
C ASP A 266 25.14 -11.76 -7.78
N GLY A 267 24.97 -10.54 -7.28
CA GLY A 267 24.84 -10.21 -5.86
C GLY A 267 23.43 -10.38 -5.29
N LEU A 268 22.39 -10.06 -6.06
CA LEU A 268 20.98 -10.12 -5.63
C LEU A 268 20.27 -11.41 -6.07
N GLY A 269 20.84 -12.11 -7.06
CA GLY A 269 20.28 -13.30 -7.67
C GLY A 269 19.43 -13.01 -8.91
N GLU A 270 19.62 -13.85 -9.93
CA GLU A 270 18.88 -13.80 -11.21
C GLU A 270 17.36 -13.86 -11.03
N LEU A 271 16.86 -14.69 -10.10
CA LEU A 271 15.43 -14.82 -9.86
C LEU A 271 14.79 -13.50 -9.41
N TYR A 272 15.47 -12.77 -8.51
CA TYR A 272 14.98 -11.49 -8.03
C TYR A 272 14.99 -10.45 -9.13
N LEU A 273 16.13 -10.27 -9.81
CA LEU A 273 16.29 -9.21 -10.79
C LEU A 273 15.39 -9.43 -12.02
N SER A 274 15.24 -10.67 -12.48
CA SER A 274 14.28 -11.00 -13.53
C SER A 274 12.82 -10.86 -13.08
N SER A 275 12.49 -11.14 -11.82
CA SER A 275 11.15 -10.91 -11.28
C SER A 275 10.81 -9.43 -11.16
N LEU A 276 11.78 -8.61 -10.72
CA LEU A 276 11.67 -7.16 -10.69
C LEU A 276 11.39 -6.61 -12.09
N TRP A 277 12.18 -7.02 -13.07
CA TRP A 277 11.97 -6.69 -14.48
C TRP A 277 10.56 -7.09 -14.96
N ASN A 278 10.13 -8.33 -14.72
CA ASN A 278 8.83 -8.82 -15.17
C ASN A 278 7.68 -8.01 -14.56
N VAL A 279 7.69 -7.78 -13.25
CA VAL A 279 6.63 -7.01 -12.58
C VAL A 279 6.61 -5.56 -13.08
N SER A 280 7.77 -4.94 -13.27
CA SER A 280 7.85 -3.58 -13.83
C SER A 280 7.28 -3.50 -15.24
N VAL A 281 7.63 -4.44 -16.13
CA VAL A 281 7.04 -4.48 -17.49
C VAL A 281 5.54 -4.71 -17.43
N LEU A 282 5.07 -5.64 -16.60
CA LEU A 282 3.64 -5.92 -16.46
C LEU A 282 2.86 -4.73 -15.89
N LEU A 283 3.47 -3.93 -15.01
CA LEU A 283 2.89 -2.69 -14.48
C LEU A 283 2.64 -1.67 -15.61
N GLY A 284 3.65 -1.44 -16.46
CA GLY A 284 3.50 -0.56 -17.63
C GLY A 284 2.53 -1.13 -18.67
N ALA A 285 2.62 -2.43 -18.95
CA ALA A 285 1.77 -3.10 -19.94
C ALA A 285 0.29 -3.11 -19.54
N ALA A 286 -0.02 -3.23 -18.25
CA ALA A 286 -1.39 -3.12 -17.75
C ALA A 286 -2.00 -1.74 -18.03
N VAL A 287 -1.21 -0.67 -17.91
CA VAL A 287 -1.63 0.70 -18.24
C VAL A 287 -1.80 0.85 -19.75
N HIS A 288 -0.81 0.41 -20.54
CA HIS A 288 -0.86 0.46 -22.00
C HIS A 288 -2.06 -0.30 -22.59
N ALA A 289 -2.35 -1.49 -22.04
CA ALA A 289 -3.44 -2.34 -22.50
C ALA A 289 -4.82 -1.95 -21.90
N GLU A 290 -4.90 -0.82 -21.19
CA GLU A 290 -6.12 -0.30 -20.54
C GLU A 290 -6.79 -1.33 -19.62
N LYS A 291 -5.99 -2.06 -18.84
CA LYS A 291 -6.46 -3.14 -17.94
C LYS A 291 -6.71 -2.68 -16.52
N VAL A 292 -6.56 -1.40 -16.24
CA VAL A 292 -6.90 -0.78 -14.96
C VAL A 292 -8.19 0.02 -15.14
N PRO A 293 -9.34 -0.46 -14.63
CA PRO A 293 -10.60 0.28 -14.71
C PRO A 293 -10.51 1.52 -13.82
N VAL A 294 -10.43 2.70 -14.43
CA VAL A 294 -10.34 3.99 -13.73
C VAL A 294 -11.59 4.82 -14.03
N ARG A 295 -12.29 5.24 -12.98
CA ARG A 295 -13.44 6.14 -13.03
C ARG A 295 -13.06 7.51 -12.48
N THR A 296 -13.14 8.55 -13.31
CA THR A 296 -13.00 9.94 -12.84
C THR A 296 -14.17 10.32 -11.93
N LEU A 297 -13.86 10.90 -10.78
CA LEU A 297 -14.82 11.36 -9.76
C LEU A 297 -14.98 12.89 -9.79
N ILE A 298 -13.86 13.61 -9.89
CA ILE A 298 -13.81 15.08 -9.93
C ILE A 298 -12.76 15.53 -10.95
N GLY A 299 -13.09 16.56 -11.72
CA GLY A 299 -12.18 17.17 -12.68
C GLY A 299 -11.99 16.34 -13.94
N GLU A 300 -10.93 16.65 -14.69
CA GLU A 300 -10.52 15.89 -15.88
C GLU A 300 -9.21 15.17 -15.59
N ARG A 301 -9.15 13.87 -15.91
CA ARG A 301 -7.92 13.10 -15.77
C ARG A 301 -6.91 13.62 -16.80
N PRO A 302 -5.68 13.99 -16.39
CA PRO A 302 -4.68 14.47 -17.32
C PRO A 302 -4.35 13.39 -18.36
N SER A 303 -3.98 13.83 -19.57
CA SER A 303 -3.58 12.93 -20.66
C SER A 303 -2.29 12.15 -20.37
N SER A 304 -1.53 12.58 -19.37
CA SER A 304 -0.36 11.88 -18.85
C SER A 304 -0.35 11.91 -17.32
N VAL A 305 0.14 10.83 -16.73
CA VAL A 305 0.28 10.68 -15.27
C VAL A 305 1.39 11.61 -14.78
N ASP A 306 1.18 12.23 -13.62
CA ASP A 306 2.21 13.03 -12.95
C ASP A 306 3.50 12.22 -12.78
N GLN A 307 4.61 12.76 -13.28
CA GLN A 307 5.90 12.08 -13.27
C GLN A 307 6.38 11.77 -11.84
N SER A 308 6.06 12.62 -10.85
CA SER A 308 6.41 12.41 -9.44
C SER A 308 5.67 11.21 -8.84
N VAL A 309 4.36 11.10 -9.09
CA VAL A 309 3.52 9.97 -8.65
C VAL A 309 4.01 8.67 -9.30
N ARG A 310 4.28 8.71 -10.61
CA ARG A 310 4.80 7.56 -11.35
C ARG A 310 6.14 7.09 -10.79
N ARG A 311 7.08 8.02 -10.55
CA ARG A 311 8.38 7.70 -9.97
C ARG A 311 8.24 7.11 -8.56
N ALA A 312 7.37 7.67 -7.71
CA ALA A 312 7.13 7.15 -6.37
C ALA A 312 6.54 5.72 -6.39
N ALA A 313 5.66 5.42 -7.36
CA ALA A 313 5.12 4.09 -7.55
C ALA A 313 6.20 3.07 -7.93
N VAL A 314 7.04 3.39 -8.91
CA VAL A 314 8.11 2.49 -9.40
C VAL A 314 9.25 2.35 -8.38
N ALA A 315 9.64 3.43 -7.71
CA ALA A 315 10.80 3.47 -6.79
C ALA A 315 10.64 2.53 -5.58
N THR A 316 9.42 2.29 -5.12
CA THR A 316 9.16 1.42 -3.96
C THR A 316 9.07 -0.06 -4.33
N LEU A 317 9.10 -0.41 -5.63
CA LEU A 317 8.91 -1.78 -6.11
C LEU A 317 10.07 -2.72 -5.73
N PRO A 318 11.36 -2.34 -5.91
CA PRO A 318 12.48 -3.23 -5.58
C PRO A 318 12.52 -3.65 -4.11
N ILE A 319 12.44 -2.66 -3.20
CA ILE A 319 12.56 -2.88 -1.75
C ILE A 319 11.33 -3.58 -1.17
N GLY A 320 10.11 -3.20 -1.59
CA GLY A 320 8.89 -3.91 -1.18
C GLY A 320 8.89 -5.38 -1.63
N GLY A 321 9.56 -5.66 -2.77
CA GLY A 321 9.69 -7.00 -3.32
C GLY A 321 10.55 -7.97 -2.52
N VAL A 322 11.46 -7.47 -1.67
CA VAL A 322 12.40 -8.31 -0.89
C VAL A 322 12.00 -8.46 0.57
N ALA A 323 10.88 -7.87 0.97
CA ALA A 323 10.31 -8.08 2.30
C ALA A 323 10.17 -9.59 2.56
N TRP A 324 10.54 -10.02 3.76
CA TRP A 324 10.47 -11.42 4.20
C TRP A 324 11.39 -12.38 3.43
N THR A 325 12.46 -11.86 2.84
CA THR A 325 13.54 -12.67 2.26
C THR A 325 14.78 -12.61 3.15
N PHE A 326 15.74 -13.49 2.87
CA PHE A 326 17.06 -13.46 3.51
C PHE A 326 18.02 -12.46 2.83
N LEU A 327 17.56 -11.70 1.83
CA LEU A 327 18.40 -10.70 1.18
C LEU A 327 18.57 -9.52 2.14
N PRO A 328 19.79 -9.24 2.64
CA PRO A 328 20.01 -8.15 3.58
C PRO A 328 19.71 -6.80 2.92
N GLU A 329 19.06 -5.89 3.64
CA GLU A 329 18.72 -4.54 3.14
C GLU A 329 19.98 -3.77 2.66
N GLU A 330 21.10 -3.95 3.37
CA GLU A 330 22.42 -3.43 3.00
C GLU A 330 22.92 -3.90 1.63
N HIS A 331 22.59 -5.14 1.24
CA HIS A 331 22.93 -5.65 -0.09
C HIS A 331 22.03 -5.03 -1.17
N LEU A 332 20.75 -4.81 -0.88
CA LEU A 332 19.88 -4.10 -1.82
C LEU A 332 20.32 -2.63 -1.97
N ALA A 333 20.70 -1.98 -0.87
CA ALA A 333 21.21 -0.62 -0.86
C ALA A 333 22.49 -0.47 -1.70
N LEU A 334 23.38 -1.46 -1.69
CA LEU A 334 24.59 -1.49 -2.53
C LEU A 334 24.28 -1.37 -4.03
N TYR A 335 23.14 -1.91 -4.46
CA TYR A 335 22.69 -1.93 -5.85
C TYR A 335 21.44 -1.06 -6.08
N ALA A 336 21.18 -0.07 -5.21
CA ALA A 336 19.96 0.73 -5.23
C ALA A 336 19.73 1.42 -6.59
N ARG A 337 20.81 1.91 -7.21
CA ARG A 337 20.76 2.51 -8.55
C ARG A 337 20.38 1.49 -9.61
N GLU A 338 21.06 0.35 -9.62
CA GLU A 338 20.85 -0.73 -10.58
C GLU A 338 19.41 -1.25 -10.54
N VAL A 339 18.86 -1.50 -9.35
CA VAL A 339 17.48 -1.99 -9.22
C VAL A 339 16.45 -0.92 -9.61
N ALA A 340 16.73 0.36 -9.35
CA ALA A 340 15.90 1.46 -9.84
C ALA A 340 15.93 1.56 -11.36
N ASP A 341 17.11 1.41 -11.98
CA ASP A 341 17.28 1.42 -13.43
C ASP A 341 16.53 0.24 -14.08
N VAL A 342 16.59 -0.96 -13.50
CA VAL A 342 15.79 -2.12 -13.97
C VAL A 342 14.30 -1.84 -13.85
N ALA A 343 13.85 -1.26 -12.73
CA ALA A 343 12.45 -1.01 -12.48
C ALA A 343 11.87 0.03 -13.46
N GLU A 344 12.55 1.15 -13.68
CA GLU A 344 12.12 2.18 -14.63
C GLU A 344 12.20 1.68 -16.08
N ALA A 345 13.28 0.99 -16.46
CA ALA A 345 13.43 0.46 -17.82
C ALA A 345 12.34 -0.57 -18.15
N GLY A 346 12.02 -1.45 -17.19
CA GLY A 346 10.92 -2.40 -17.34
C GLY A 346 9.58 -1.69 -17.49
N PHE A 347 9.30 -0.73 -16.61
CA PHE A 347 8.04 0.02 -16.65
C PHE A 347 7.84 0.78 -17.97
N VAL A 348 8.87 1.50 -18.43
CA VAL A 348 8.83 2.22 -19.72
C VAL A 348 8.62 1.25 -20.89
N ARG A 349 9.32 0.11 -20.91
CA ARG A 349 9.09 -0.92 -21.93
C ARG A 349 7.65 -1.40 -21.95
N GLY A 350 7.03 -1.60 -20.78
CA GLY A 350 5.62 -1.98 -20.68
C GLY A 350 4.68 -0.93 -21.27
N LEU A 351 4.98 0.36 -21.05
CA LEU A 351 4.19 1.46 -21.61
C LEU A 351 4.29 1.59 -23.12
N ASP A 352 5.46 1.31 -23.70
CA ASP A 352 5.73 1.45 -25.13
C ASP A 352 5.11 0.32 -25.98
N GLY A 353 4.62 -0.75 -25.34
CA GLY A 353 4.19 -1.99 -25.99
C GLY A 353 5.35 -2.99 -26.04
N SER A 354 5.14 -4.15 -25.41
CA SER A 354 6.18 -5.14 -25.09
C SER A 354 6.51 -6.12 -26.20
#